data_AF-A0A9P0AGC8-F1
#
_entry.id   AF-A0A9P0AGC8-F1
#
_cell.length_a   1.000
_cell.length_b   1.000
_cell.length_c   1.000
_cell.angle_alpha   90.00
_cell.angle_beta   90.00
_cell.angle_gamma   90.00
#
_symmetry.space_group_name_H-M   'P 1'
#
loop_
_entity.id
_entity.type
_entity.pdbx_description
1 polymer ?
#
loop_
_entity_poly.entity_id
_entity_poly.type
_entity_poly.pdbx_seq_one_letter_code
_entity_poly.pdbx_strand_id
1 'polypeptide(L)'
;MSVFKGELHEPELKYICVDYFCKPKSRDASTFFLSHCHADHMKGLYSSRYWNDQYINDLFKKSPEATLYCSPITALFVRNNPKIRIPEDRVQALEIGKHESICVWPNQEDAGSVEPYHVDVTLLPAGHCPGSVMFLFELPHLRVLFTGDFRADAKQISALKALHFSDNLRKDLDVVYLDNTFYSPIYEAFPSRKESLDALKELIKDWIEFRKDRLIKLTTSARFGSEFLFESLSKHFGKIHVEKDEYYNFYQHIPQLKETVTPHEKESGPIHSCFSYSTSSCCDVVKRGSANVRAIKPCALSFRAELLAKQGNVVRDNRGVFKVVYSCHSSYSEIKGILDYLNPRKVHFITSTQSKEYKYNDSESDIEEENSPDLAPKKFKGNCSGPTKLRLFQPVECVDNLSSCSEKEESSSQELSQNSLS
;
A
#
# COMPACT_ATOMS: atom_id res chain seq x y z
N MET A 1 -2.12 -0.18 -9.24
CA MET A 1 -0.72 -0.61 -9.13
C MET A 1 0.16 0.53 -9.58
N SER A 2 0.99 1.04 -8.67
CA SER A 2 1.93 2.12 -8.98
C SER A 2 2.98 1.68 -10.01
N VAL A 3 3.24 2.58 -10.96
CA VAL A 3 4.35 2.52 -11.93
C VAL A 3 5.30 3.69 -11.83
N PHE A 4 5.01 4.64 -10.95
CA PHE A 4 5.96 5.66 -10.54
C PHE A 4 7.22 4.98 -10.00
N LYS A 5 8.38 5.43 -10.48
CA LYS A 5 9.68 4.85 -10.13
C LYS A 5 10.44 5.68 -9.11
N GLY A 6 9.70 6.46 -8.32
CA GLY A 6 10.19 7.24 -7.20
C GLY A 6 10.91 8.54 -7.52
N GLU A 7 11.29 8.80 -8.77
CA GLU A 7 11.94 10.03 -9.18
C GLU A 7 10.91 11.15 -9.40
N LEU A 8 11.01 12.20 -8.59
CA LEU A 8 10.39 13.50 -8.89
C LEU A 8 11.19 14.14 -10.05
N HIS A 9 10.50 14.80 -10.97
CA HIS A 9 11.07 15.28 -12.22
C HIS A 9 11.74 16.65 -12.07
N GLU A 10 11.49 17.30 -10.94
CA GLU A 10 12.01 18.60 -10.57
C GLU A 10 13.47 18.44 -10.11
N PRO A 11 14.45 19.08 -10.78
CA PRO A 11 15.86 18.95 -10.45
C PRO A 11 16.19 19.30 -8.99
N GLU A 12 15.42 20.21 -8.40
CA GLU A 12 15.52 20.62 -6.99
C GLU A 12 15.17 19.50 -6.01
N LEU A 13 14.50 18.44 -6.46
CA LEU A 13 14.08 17.29 -5.66
C LEU A 13 14.83 16.01 -6.04
N LYS A 14 15.90 16.10 -6.84
CA LYS A 14 16.59 14.93 -7.44
C LYS A 14 17.17 13.91 -6.44
N TYR A 15 17.43 14.32 -5.19
CA TYR A 15 17.93 13.43 -4.13
C TYR A 15 16.81 12.87 -3.24
N ILE A 16 15.55 13.12 -3.60
CA ILE A 16 14.36 12.59 -2.95
C ILE A 16 13.80 11.44 -3.78
N CYS A 17 13.44 10.34 -3.11
CA CYS A 17 12.74 9.22 -3.72
C CYS A 17 11.46 8.87 -2.96
N VAL A 18 10.34 8.71 -3.65
CA VAL A 18 9.02 8.43 -3.04
C VAL A 18 8.48 7.07 -3.50
N ASP A 19 8.10 6.18 -2.58
CA ASP A 19 7.42 4.90 -2.88
C ASP A 19 8.20 3.92 -3.81
N TYR A 20 9.51 4.11 -3.94
CA TYR A 20 10.37 3.24 -4.75
C TYR A 20 11.77 3.17 -4.15
N PHE A 21 12.34 1.96 -4.08
CA PHE A 21 13.59 1.72 -3.35
C PHE A 21 14.56 0.83 -4.13
N CYS A 22 14.28 0.58 -5.41
CA CYS A 22 15.13 -0.22 -6.30
C CYS A 22 16.06 0.65 -7.14
N LYS A 23 17.24 0.10 -7.46
CA LYS A 23 18.12 0.65 -8.50
C LYS A 23 17.51 0.49 -9.91
N PRO A 24 17.88 1.35 -10.87
CA PRO A 24 18.81 2.48 -10.75
C PRO A 24 18.17 3.77 -10.20
N LYS A 25 16.85 3.79 -10.03
CA LYS A 25 16.06 5.02 -9.87
C LYS A 25 16.22 5.70 -8.50
N SER A 26 16.49 4.91 -7.47
CA SER A 26 16.84 5.45 -6.16
C SER A 26 18.35 5.67 -5.98
N ARG A 27 19.19 5.45 -7.01
CA ARG A 27 20.66 5.41 -6.85
C ARG A 27 21.21 6.69 -6.22
N ASP A 28 20.66 7.81 -6.66
CA ASP A 28 21.14 9.13 -6.30
C ASP A 28 20.39 9.70 -5.08
N ALA A 29 19.41 8.98 -4.52
CA ALA A 29 18.63 9.47 -3.40
C ALA A 29 19.31 9.26 -2.05
N SER A 30 19.27 10.29 -1.20
CA SER A 30 19.54 10.19 0.25
C SER A 30 18.25 10.22 1.05
N THR A 31 17.21 10.87 0.54
CA THR A 31 16.00 11.17 1.30
C THR A 31 14.86 10.37 0.71
N PHE A 32 14.26 9.49 1.52
CA PHE A 32 13.22 8.58 1.07
C PHE A 32 11.90 8.92 1.74
N PHE A 33 10.80 8.78 0.99
CA PHE A 33 9.45 8.91 1.52
C PHE A 33 8.63 7.67 1.20
N LEU A 34 7.83 7.22 2.17
CA LEU A 34 6.86 6.13 1.98
C LEU A 34 5.45 6.61 2.32
N SER A 35 4.61 6.74 1.30
CA SER A 35 3.23 7.21 1.44
C SER A 35 2.40 6.23 2.27
N HIS A 36 2.55 4.92 2.03
CA HIS A 36 1.85 3.85 2.74
C HIS A 36 2.46 2.46 2.51
N CYS A 37 2.07 1.47 3.32
CA CYS A 37 2.64 0.12 3.28
C CYS A 37 1.96 -0.86 2.30
N HIS A 38 1.74 -0.48 1.04
CA HIS A 38 1.36 -1.45 0.00
C HIS A 38 2.56 -1.95 -0.79
N ALA A 39 2.49 -3.20 -1.24
CA ALA A 39 3.64 -3.89 -1.83
C ALA A 39 4.16 -3.20 -3.10
N ASP A 40 3.28 -2.61 -3.91
CA ASP A 40 3.65 -1.91 -5.13
C ASP A 40 4.29 -0.53 -4.91
N HIS A 41 4.17 0.03 -3.70
CA HIS A 41 4.84 1.25 -3.21
C HIS A 41 6.07 0.95 -2.34
N MET A 42 6.37 -0.33 -2.10
CA MET A 42 7.48 -0.77 -1.26
C MET A 42 8.51 -1.59 -2.07
N LYS A 43 8.51 -1.44 -3.39
CA LYS A 43 9.43 -2.17 -4.29
C LYS A 43 10.87 -1.85 -3.91
N GLY A 44 11.62 -2.87 -3.51
CA GLY A 44 13.01 -2.76 -3.04
C GLY A 44 13.16 -2.59 -1.53
N LEU A 45 12.09 -2.26 -0.80
CA LEU A 45 12.15 -1.97 0.63
C LEU A 45 12.19 -3.22 1.51
N TYR A 46 11.54 -4.30 1.08
CA TYR A 46 11.53 -5.58 1.81
C TYR A 46 12.44 -6.60 1.14
N SER A 47 13.21 -7.31 1.96
CA SER A 47 13.97 -8.48 1.52
C SER A 47 13.02 -9.61 1.14
N SER A 48 13.23 -10.21 -0.04
CA SER A 48 12.55 -11.44 -0.42
C SER A 48 13.56 -12.44 -0.96
N ARG A 49 13.31 -13.74 -0.78
CA ARG A 49 14.16 -14.81 -1.35
C ARG A 49 14.28 -14.74 -2.89
N TYR A 50 13.38 -14.01 -3.56
CA TYR A 50 13.33 -13.86 -5.02
C TYR A 50 13.86 -12.50 -5.51
N TRP A 51 14.02 -11.54 -4.60
CA TRP A 51 14.50 -10.19 -4.87
C TRP A 51 15.79 -10.02 -4.06
N ASN A 52 16.92 -10.46 -4.62
CA ASN A 52 18.27 -10.25 -4.08
C ASN A 52 18.72 -8.78 -4.19
N ASP A 53 17.79 -7.83 -4.13
CA ASP A 53 18.14 -6.42 -4.15
C ASP A 53 18.47 -5.97 -2.73
N GLN A 54 19.71 -6.22 -2.32
CA GLN A 54 20.25 -5.77 -1.04
C GLN A 54 20.59 -4.27 -1.08
N TYR A 55 20.37 -3.59 -2.20
CA TYR A 55 20.78 -2.22 -2.43
C TYR A 55 20.31 -1.27 -1.34
N ILE A 56 19.01 -1.26 -1.00
CA ILE A 56 18.50 -0.29 -0.02
C ILE A 56 19.17 -0.52 1.35
N ASN A 57 19.38 -1.77 1.72
CA ASN A 57 20.05 -2.11 2.97
C ASN A 57 21.52 -1.68 2.96
N ASP A 58 22.20 -1.85 1.83
CA ASP A 58 23.59 -1.41 1.68
C ASP A 58 23.70 0.12 1.64
N LEU A 59 22.73 0.81 1.04
CA LEU A 59 22.66 2.26 0.98
C LEU A 59 22.54 2.85 2.38
N PHE A 60 21.57 2.39 3.17
CA PHE A 60 21.35 2.85 4.54
C PHE A 60 22.50 2.49 5.50
N LYS A 61 23.32 1.47 5.17
CA LYS A 61 24.55 1.16 5.91
C LYS A 61 25.72 2.06 5.55
N LYS A 62 25.83 2.45 4.28
CA LYS A 62 26.98 3.21 3.75
C LYS A 62 26.78 4.72 3.81
N SER A 63 25.53 5.17 3.85
CA SER A 63 25.17 6.58 3.78
C SER A 63 24.50 6.98 5.09
N PRO A 64 25.24 7.53 6.05
CA PRO A 64 24.68 7.96 7.34
C PRO A 64 23.70 9.13 7.21
N GLU A 65 23.51 9.68 6.01
CA GLU A 65 22.51 10.70 5.67
C GLU A 65 21.21 10.08 5.12
N ALA A 66 21.20 8.79 4.75
CA ALA A 66 20.03 8.14 4.17
C ALA A 66 18.88 7.95 5.16
N THR A 67 17.72 8.58 4.94
CA THR A 67 16.59 8.56 5.89
C THR A 67 15.27 8.25 5.20
N LEU A 68 14.44 7.41 5.84
CA LEU A 68 13.08 7.11 5.40
C LEU A 68 12.07 7.90 6.23
N TYR A 69 11.34 8.81 5.60
CA TYR A 69 10.26 9.60 6.18
C TYR A 69 8.90 9.02 5.82
N CYS A 70 8.00 8.95 6.81
CA CYS A 70 6.63 8.47 6.59
C CYS A 70 5.71 8.90 7.74
N SER A 71 4.42 8.53 7.70
CA SER A 71 3.51 8.77 8.80
C SER A 71 3.81 7.88 10.02
N PRO A 72 3.32 8.19 11.24
CA PRO A 72 3.58 7.40 12.43
C PRO A 72 3.09 5.95 12.33
N ILE A 73 1.94 5.72 11.70
CA ILE A 73 1.42 4.37 11.48
C ILE A 73 2.25 3.62 10.44
N THR A 74 2.68 4.29 9.36
CA THR A 74 3.58 3.67 8.37
C THR A 74 4.92 3.31 9.00
N ALA A 75 5.49 4.18 9.84
CA ALA A 75 6.72 3.90 10.59
C ALA A 75 6.55 2.69 11.53
N LEU A 76 5.41 2.61 12.24
CA LEU A 76 5.08 1.47 13.08
C LEU A 76 5.04 0.16 12.26
N PHE A 77 4.40 0.16 11.09
CA PHE A 77 4.37 -1.02 10.22
C PHE A 77 5.74 -1.38 9.67
N VAL A 78 6.56 -0.39 9.29
CA VAL A 78 7.92 -0.61 8.81
C VAL A 78 8.79 -1.25 9.89
N ARG A 79 8.80 -0.69 11.11
CA ARG A 79 9.61 -1.16 12.24
C ARG A 79 9.22 -2.55 12.72
N ASN A 80 7.93 -2.90 12.63
CA ASN A 80 7.43 -4.23 13.02
C ASN A 80 7.43 -5.24 11.86
N ASN A 81 7.95 -4.89 10.67
CA ASN A 81 8.05 -5.82 9.55
C ASN A 81 9.42 -6.52 9.53
N PRO A 82 9.50 -7.82 9.87
CA PRO A 82 10.78 -8.54 9.94
C PRO A 82 11.50 -8.68 8.60
N LYS A 83 10.83 -8.35 7.49
CA LYS A 83 11.42 -8.38 6.14
C LYS A 83 12.13 -7.09 5.77
N ILE A 84 11.94 -6.00 6.52
CA ILE A 84 12.59 -4.70 6.29
C ILE A 84 13.78 -4.59 7.23
N ARG A 85 14.93 -4.12 6.72
CA ARG A 85 16.21 -4.07 7.45
C ARG A 85 16.81 -2.67 7.52
N ILE A 86 15.97 -1.64 7.38
CA ILE A 86 16.38 -0.26 7.63
C ILE A 86 16.56 -0.08 9.14
N PRO A 87 17.68 0.50 9.61
CA PRO A 87 17.87 0.78 11.04
C PRO A 87 16.75 1.67 11.60
N GLU A 88 16.30 1.39 12.82
CA GLU A 88 15.10 2.01 13.39
C GLU A 88 15.21 3.54 13.50
N ASP A 89 16.40 4.04 13.84
CA ASP A 89 16.75 5.47 13.92
C ASP A 89 16.77 6.16 12.54
N ARG A 90 16.77 5.39 11.45
CA ARG A 90 16.69 5.89 10.07
C ARG A 90 15.27 5.88 9.51
N VAL A 91 14.29 5.43 10.29
CA VAL A 91 12.86 5.53 9.98
C VAL A 91 12.28 6.67 10.80
N GLN A 92 12.05 7.81 10.17
CA GLN A 92 11.55 9.02 10.81
C GLN A 92 10.05 9.19 10.55
N ALA A 93 9.29 9.33 11.64
CA ALA A 93 7.86 9.56 11.57
C ALA A 93 7.58 11.07 11.60
N LEU A 94 6.91 11.57 10.58
CA LEU A 94 6.46 12.95 10.50
C LEU A 94 4.99 13.03 10.93
N GLU A 95 4.64 14.00 11.77
CA GLU A 95 3.25 14.17 12.19
C GLU A 95 2.38 14.74 11.05
N ILE A 96 1.16 14.22 10.93
CA ILE A 96 0.22 14.65 9.89
C ILE A 96 -0.21 16.10 10.17
N GLY A 97 -0.14 16.94 9.14
CA GLY A 97 -0.51 18.36 9.19
C GLY A 97 0.53 19.27 9.83
N LYS A 98 1.66 18.73 10.34
CA LYS A 98 2.79 19.54 10.79
C LYS A 98 3.72 19.86 9.63
N HIS A 99 4.26 21.08 9.67
CA HIS A 99 5.23 21.58 8.73
C HIS A 99 6.63 21.26 9.24
N GLU A 100 7.37 20.43 8.51
CA GLU A 100 8.68 19.92 8.91
C GLU A 100 9.73 20.31 7.87
N SER A 101 10.84 20.93 8.30
CA SER A 101 11.92 21.31 7.40
C SER A 101 12.97 20.19 7.32
N ILE A 102 13.06 19.51 6.18
CA ILE A 102 13.90 18.32 5.99
C ILE A 102 15.19 18.70 5.28
N CYS A 103 16.32 18.41 5.90
CA CYS A 103 17.63 18.52 5.25
C CYS A 103 17.84 17.37 4.26
N VAL A 104 18.07 17.71 3.00
CA VAL A 104 18.31 16.80 1.88
C VAL A 104 19.79 16.85 1.52
N TRP A 105 20.42 15.68 1.51
CA TRP A 105 21.84 15.55 1.27
C TRP A 105 22.10 15.14 -0.18
N PRO A 106 23.13 15.67 -0.84
CA PRO A 106 23.55 15.16 -2.13
C PRO A 106 24.06 13.72 -2.03
N ASN A 107 24.04 12.98 -3.14
CA ASN A 107 24.69 11.68 -3.21
C ASN A 107 26.22 11.83 -3.06
N GLN A 108 26.91 10.71 -2.85
CA GLN A 108 28.38 10.72 -2.68
C GLN A 108 29.14 11.24 -3.90
N GLU A 109 28.59 11.10 -5.11
CA GLU A 109 29.21 11.57 -6.36
C GLU A 109 29.20 13.10 -6.45
N ASP A 110 28.12 13.75 -5.98
CA ASP A 110 27.95 15.20 -6.01
C ASP A 110 28.43 15.90 -4.72
N ALA A 111 28.82 15.12 -3.70
CA ALA A 111 29.28 15.64 -2.42
C ALA A 111 30.48 16.60 -2.58
N GLY A 112 30.38 17.79 -2.00
CA GLY A 112 31.40 18.85 -2.10
C GLY A 112 31.27 19.75 -3.35
N SER A 113 30.42 19.39 -4.31
CA SER A 113 30.03 20.28 -5.43
C SER A 113 28.63 20.86 -5.24
N VAL A 114 27.78 20.14 -4.50
CA VAL A 114 26.43 20.57 -4.13
C VAL A 114 26.36 20.61 -2.60
N GLU A 115 25.87 21.71 -2.05
CA GLU A 115 25.62 21.82 -0.61
C GLU A 115 24.28 21.17 -0.24
N PRO A 116 24.14 20.61 0.98
CA PRO A 116 22.86 20.19 1.50
C PRO A 116 21.86 21.35 1.52
N TYR A 117 20.59 21.05 1.26
CA TYR A 117 19.51 22.04 1.23
C TYR A 117 18.30 21.56 2.00
N HIS A 118 17.39 22.48 2.31
CA HIS A 118 16.16 22.17 3.02
C HIS A 118 14.96 22.15 2.08
N VAL A 119 14.09 21.17 2.31
CA VAL A 119 12.75 21.09 1.69
C VAL A 119 11.74 21.04 2.81
N ASP A 120 10.76 21.93 2.76
CA ASP A 120 9.67 21.91 3.71
C ASP A 120 8.64 20.84 3.28
N VAL A 121 8.23 20.01 4.24
CA VAL A 121 7.35 18.87 3.98
C VAL A 121 6.18 18.90 4.95
N THR A 122 4.96 18.76 4.41
CA THR A 122 3.75 18.54 5.21
C THR A 122 3.05 17.26 4.77
N LEU A 123 2.76 16.38 5.72
CA LEU A 123 1.96 15.16 5.48
C LEU A 123 0.47 15.51 5.53
N LEU A 124 -0.27 15.09 4.51
CA LEU A 124 -1.72 15.25 4.42
C LEU A 124 -2.40 13.88 4.45
N PRO A 125 -3.57 13.71 5.08
CA PRO A 125 -4.25 12.42 5.08
C PRO A 125 -4.71 12.04 3.67
N ALA A 126 -4.26 10.90 3.13
CA ALA A 126 -4.68 10.39 1.82
C ALA A 126 -5.98 9.58 1.88
N GLY A 127 -6.34 9.10 3.08
CA GLY A 127 -7.56 8.34 3.29
C GLY A 127 -7.63 7.05 2.49
N HIS A 128 -6.51 6.39 2.16
CA HIS A 128 -6.46 5.14 1.39
C HIS A 128 -6.39 3.89 2.29
N CYS A 129 -5.48 3.89 3.27
CA CYS A 129 -5.32 2.85 4.29
C CYS A 129 -4.75 3.45 5.60
N PRO A 130 -4.64 2.71 6.71
CA PRO A 130 -3.97 3.21 7.90
C PRO A 130 -2.55 3.69 7.58
N GLY A 131 -2.25 4.92 8.00
CA GLY A 131 -0.97 5.57 7.73
C GLY A 131 -0.80 6.18 6.35
N SER A 132 -1.76 6.03 5.42
CA SER A 132 -1.62 6.61 4.08
C SER A 132 -1.64 8.13 4.09
N VAL A 133 -0.63 8.74 3.49
CA VAL A 133 -0.46 10.19 3.40
C VAL A 133 -0.09 10.65 2.00
N MET A 134 -0.51 11.88 1.68
CA MET A 134 0.06 12.67 0.59
C MET A 134 1.21 13.52 1.17
N PHE A 135 2.20 13.84 0.34
CA PHE A 135 3.32 14.71 0.70
C PHE A 135 3.20 16.04 -0.06
N LEU A 136 3.15 17.15 0.66
CA LEU A 136 3.34 18.49 0.11
C LEU A 136 4.80 18.89 0.32
N PHE A 137 5.57 18.98 -0.76
CA PHE A 137 6.94 19.48 -0.78
C PHE A 137 6.95 20.96 -1.18
N GLU A 138 7.63 21.80 -0.41
CA GLU A 138 7.70 23.24 -0.64
C GLU A 138 9.17 23.72 -0.62
N LEU A 139 9.54 24.45 -1.67
CA LEU A 139 10.76 25.25 -1.81
C LEU A 139 10.35 26.68 -2.22
N PRO A 140 11.25 27.69 -2.15
CA PRO A 140 10.89 29.09 -2.44
C PRO A 140 10.16 29.34 -3.77
N HIS A 141 10.40 28.51 -4.79
CA HIS A 141 9.84 28.66 -6.13
C HIS A 141 9.17 27.38 -6.66
N LEU A 142 8.90 26.40 -5.79
CA LEU A 142 8.37 25.11 -6.20
C LEU A 142 7.45 24.52 -5.12
N ARG A 143 6.23 24.14 -5.49
CA ARG A 143 5.30 23.37 -4.65
C ARG A 143 4.83 22.11 -5.38
N VAL A 144 5.19 20.95 -4.84
CA VAL A 144 4.85 19.64 -5.40
C VAL A 144 3.95 18.89 -4.43
N LEU A 145 2.80 18.44 -4.90
CA LEU A 145 1.93 17.53 -4.15
C LEU A 145 2.06 16.12 -4.71
N PHE A 146 2.53 15.19 -3.90
CA PHE A 146 2.55 13.76 -4.21
C PHE A 146 1.42 13.06 -3.46
N THR A 147 0.42 12.51 -4.17
CA THR A 147 -0.76 11.97 -3.50
C THR A 147 -0.56 10.60 -2.86
N GLY A 148 0.46 9.84 -3.28
CA GLY A 148 0.45 8.39 -3.06
C GLY A 148 -0.84 7.80 -3.65
N ASP A 149 -1.33 6.69 -3.08
CA ASP A 149 -2.70 6.24 -3.32
C ASP A 149 -3.65 7.00 -2.38
N PHE A 150 -4.77 7.51 -2.89
CA PHE A 150 -5.69 8.32 -2.09
C PHE A 150 -7.16 8.13 -2.47
N ARG A 151 -8.05 8.34 -1.50
CA ARG A 151 -9.48 8.51 -1.75
C ARG A 151 -10.02 9.70 -0.98
N ALA A 152 -10.32 10.75 -1.72
CA ALA A 152 -10.97 11.96 -1.24
C ALA A 152 -11.87 12.56 -2.34
N ASP A 153 -12.78 13.43 -1.94
CA ASP A 153 -13.49 14.36 -2.82
C ASP A 153 -12.91 15.78 -2.72
N ALA A 154 -13.34 16.68 -3.62
CA ALA A 154 -12.88 18.06 -3.65
C ALA A 154 -13.12 18.81 -2.34
N LYS A 155 -14.23 18.53 -1.63
CA LYS A 155 -14.57 19.16 -0.36
C LYS A 155 -13.63 18.72 0.76
N GLN A 156 -13.23 17.46 0.76
CA GLN A 156 -12.25 16.93 1.71
C GLN A 156 -10.86 17.53 1.45
N ILE A 157 -10.45 17.65 0.18
CA ILE A 157 -9.19 18.31 -0.20
C ILE A 157 -9.19 19.79 0.15
N SER A 158 -10.29 20.52 -0.12
CA SER A 158 -10.40 21.95 0.20
C SER A 158 -10.36 22.24 1.71
N ALA A 159 -10.67 21.25 2.56
CA ALA A 159 -10.58 21.39 4.01
C ALA A 159 -9.15 21.23 4.56
N LEU A 160 -8.17 20.81 3.74
CA LEU A 160 -6.79 20.59 4.16
C LEU A 160 -6.05 21.92 4.28
N LYS A 161 -5.93 22.44 5.50
CA LYS A 161 -5.33 23.76 5.79
C LYS A 161 -3.94 23.96 5.17
N ALA A 162 -3.10 22.94 5.11
CA ALA A 162 -1.74 23.08 4.56
C ALA A 162 -1.71 23.36 3.04
N LEU A 163 -2.82 23.13 2.32
CA LEU A 163 -2.98 23.52 0.92
C LEU A 163 -3.39 25.00 0.75
N HIS A 164 -3.40 25.78 1.84
CA HIS A 164 -3.85 27.17 1.86
C HIS A 164 -2.84 28.06 2.57
N PHE A 165 -2.70 29.31 2.10
CA PHE A 165 -2.04 30.37 2.85
C PHE A 165 -2.96 30.97 3.92
N SER A 166 -4.26 30.99 3.65
CA SER A 166 -5.33 31.40 4.56
C SER A 166 -6.65 30.74 4.16
N ASP A 167 -7.70 30.81 4.97
CA ASP A 167 -8.97 30.09 4.75
C ASP A 167 -9.59 30.31 3.35
N ASN A 168 -9.29 31.42 2.68
CA ASN A 168 -9.82 31.76 1.35
C ASN A 168 -8.75 31.83 0.24
N LEU A 169 -7.49 31.50 0.54
CA LEU A 169 -6.39 31.58 -0.41
C LEU A 169 -5.65 30.24 -0.49
N ARG A 170 -6.00 29.45 -1.51
CA ARG A 170 -5.31 28.20 -1.86
C ARG A 170 -3.87 28.51 -2.31
N LYS A 171 -2.93 27.62 -2.00
CA LYS A 171 -1.58 27.64 -2.54
C LYS A 171 -1.59 27.20 -4.00
N ASP A 172 -0.89 27.92 -4.87
CA ASP A 172 -0.63 27.46 -6.23
C ASP A 172 0.31 26.27 -6.21
N LEU A 173 -0.09 25.17 -6.86
CA LEU A 173 0.72 23.96 -6.99
C LEU A 173 1.36 23.95 -8.38
N ASP A 174 2.67 23.78 -8.40
CA ASP A 174 3.40 23.65 -9.66
C ASP A 174 3.17 22.27 -10.27
N VAL A 175 3.24 21.23 -9.43
CA VAL A 175 3.14 19.85 -9.90
C VAL A 175 2.31 19.00 -8.94
N VAL A 176 1.42 18.18 -9.49
CA VAL A 176 0.72 17.14 -8.75
C VAL A 176 1.10 15.77 -9.32
N TYR A 177 1.71 14.92 -8.50
CA TYR A 177 1.83 13.49 -8.78
C TYR A 177 0.59 12.79 -8.23
N LEU A 178 -0.25 12.31 -9.14
CA LEU A 178 -1.65 11.93 -8.89
C LEU A 178 -1.87 10.41 -8.99
N ASP A 179 -2.60 9.86 -8.02
CA ASP A 179 -3.26 8.57 -8.15
C ASP A 179 -4.35 8.63 -9.22
N ASN A 180 -4.06 8.05 -10.37
CA ASN A 180 -4.97 7.95 -11.51
C ASN A 180 -5.62 6.56 -11.62
N THR A 181 -5.68 5.76 -10.54
CA THR A 181 -6.18 4.37 -10.57
C THR A 181 -7.53 4.24 -11.27
N PHE A 182 -8.48 5.14 -10.98
CA PHE A 182 -9.80 5.17 -11.62
C PHE A 182 -10.06 6.45 -12.40
N TYR A 183 -9.02 7.09 -12.95
CA TYR A 183 -9.18 8.24 -13.83
C TYR A 183 -9.63 7.81 -15.24
N SER A 184 -10.87 7.34 -15.33
CA SER A 184 -11.52 6.96 -16.57
C SER A 184 -13.04 7.06 -16.42
N PRO A 185 -13.78 7.62 -17.41
CA PRO A 185 -15.25 7.75 -17.34
C PRO A 185 -16.00 6.43 -17.12
N ILE A 186 -15.39 5.27 -17.42
CA ILE A 186 -16.00 3.96 -17.12
C ILE A 186 -16.10 3.70 -15.60
N TYR A 187 -15.44 4.51 -14.78
CA TYR A 187 -15.48 4.53 -13.32
C TYR A 187 -15.95 5.89 -12.80
N GLU A 188 -16.97 6.45 -13.47
CA GLU A 188 -17.54 7.79 -13.22
C GLU A 188 -17.62 8.12 -11.73
N ALA A 189 -18.48 7.41 -10.99
CA ALA A 189 -18.67 7.59 -9.55
C ALA A 189 -18.70 6.24 -8.84
N PHE A 190 -18.21 6.24 -7.60
CA PHE A 190 -18.42 5.14 -6.66
C PHE A 190 -19.34 5.59 -5.53
N PRO A 191 -20.13 4.67 -4.94
CA PRO A 191 -20.81 4.97 -3.69
C PRO A 191 -19.81 5.38 -2.61
N SER A 192 -20.27 6.21 -1.68
CA SER A 192 -19.51 6.57 -0.50
C SER A 192 -19.10 5.31 0.27
N ARG A 193 -18.04 5.44 1.09
CA ARG A 193 -17.63 4.35 2.00
C ARG A 193 -18.76 3.89 2.90
N LYS A 194 -19.62 4.81 3.33
CA LYS A 194 -20.78 4.53 4.17
C LYS A 194 -21.81 3.69 3.42
N GLU A 195 -22.22 4.09 2.23
CA GLU A 195 -23.19 3.33 1.42
C GLU A 195 -22.66 1.93 1.06
N SER A 196 -21.38 1.83 0.72
CA SER A 196 -20.70 0.55 0.45
C SER A 196 -20.73 -0.38 1.66
N LEU A 197 -20.48 0.18 2.85
CA LEU A 197 -20.47 -0.52 4.12
C LEU A 197 -21.87 -0.94 4.56
N ASP A 198 -22.88 -0.08 4.38
CA ASP A 198 -24.26 -0.39 4.71
C ASP A 198 -24.76 -1.56 3.84
N ALA A 199 -24.49 -1.53 2.52
CA ALA A 199 -24.78 -2.66 1.63
C ALA A 199 -24.07 -3.95 2.04
N LEU A 200 -22.82 -3.86 2.52
CA LEU A 200 -22.07 -5.01 3.02
C LEU A 200 -22.66 -5.58 4.31
N LYS A 201 -23.09 -4.72 5.23
CA LYS A 201 -23.71 -5.13 6.51
C LYS A 201 -25.02 -5.87 6.29
N GLU A 202 -25.91 -5.34 5.44
CA GLU A 202 -27.18 -6.01 5.13
C GLU A 202 -26.92 -7.39 4.50
N LEU A 203 -26.00 -7.47 3.54
CA LEU A 203 -25.64 -8.73 2.89
C LEU A 203 -25.10 -9.79 3.88
N ILE A 204 -24.34 -9.36 4.89
CA ILE A 204 -23.82 -10.23 5.95
C ILE A 204 -24.94 -10.64 6.89
N LYS A 205 -25.74 -9.68 7.36
CA LYS A 205 -26.85 -9.87 8.29
C LYS A 205 -27.86 -10.90 7.76
N ASP A 206 -28.31 -10.73 6.52
CA ASP A 206 -29.23 -11.64 5.83
C ASP A 206 -28.71 -13.10 5.79
N TRP A 207 -27.39 -13.28 5.78
CA TRP A 207 -26.79 -14.60 5.83
C TRP A 207 -26.81 -15.18 7.23
N ILE A 208 -26.21 -14.46 8.18
CA ILE A 208 -25.87 -15.00 9.50
C ILE A 208 -27.10 -15.11 10.43
N GLU A 209 -28.12 -14.27 10.25
CA GLU A 209 -29.32 -14.32 11.10
C GLU A 209 -30.20 -15.55 10.83
N PHE A 210 -30.11 -16.12 9.63
CA PHE A 210 -30.88 -17.31 9.28
C PHE A 210 -30.47 -18.55 10.09
N ARG A 211 -29.18 -18.71 10.39
CA ARG A 211 -28.63 -19.87 11.11
C ARG A 211 -27.30 -19.52 11.79
N LYS A 212 -27.12 -20.01 13.04
CA LYS A 212 -25.95 -19.73 13.88
C LYS A 212 -24.63 -20.31 13.37
N ASP A 213 -24.65 -21.33 12.52
CA ASP A 213 -23.45 -22.00 11.98
C ASP A 213 -22.96 -21.37 10.66
N ARG A 214 -23.54 -20.24 10.25
CA ARG A 214 -23.18 -19.55 9.01
C ARG A 214 -22.01 -18.58 9.21
N LEU A 215 -21.05 -18.66 8.29
CA LEU A 215 -19.84 -17.87 8.31
C LEU A 215 -19.70 -17.03 7.03
N ILE A 216 -18.91 -15.95 7.14
CA ILE A 216 -18.53 -15.07 6.05
C ILE A 216 -17.04 -15.25 5.76
N LYS A 217 -16.72 -15.54 4.50
CA LYS A 217 -15.37 -15.39 3.97
C LYS A 217 -15.24 -14.03 3.29
N LEU A 218 -14.66 -13.06 3.99
CA LEU A 218 -14.41 -11.73 3.46
C LEU A 218 -13.03 -11.71 2.79
N THR A 219 -13.01 -11.58 1.47
CA THR A 219 -11.75 -11.53 0.71
C THR A 219 -11.43 -10.09 0.34
N THR A 220 -10.41 -9.51 0.95
CA THR A 220 -9.93 -8.16 0.65
C THR A 220 -8.97 -8.18 -0.54
N SER A 221 -8.82 -7.03 -1.22
CA SER A 221 -7.99 -6.93 -2.43
C SER A 221 -6.51 -6.61 -2.15
N ALA A 222 -6.22 -6.13 -0.95
CA ALA A 222 -4.88 -5.83 -0.45
C ALA A 222 -4.77 -6.25 1.03
N ARG A 223 -3.52 -6.28 1.53
CA ARG A 223 -3.24 -6.52 2.95
C ARG A 223 -3.83 -5.36 3.77
N PHE A 224 -3.36 -4.13 3.60
CA PHE A 224 -3.93 -2.96 4.27
C PHE A 224 -4.98 -2.24 3.41
N GLY A 225 -5.91 -1.49 4.01
CA GLY A 225 -6.94 -0.69 3.35
C GLY A 225 -8.39 -1.09 3.62
N SER A 226 -8.62 -2.22 4.31
CA SER A 226 -9.95 -2.71 4.69
C SER A 226 -10.30 -2.48 6.16
N GLU A 227 -9.45 -1.77 6.90
CA GLU A 227 -9.55 -1.59 8.34
C GLU A 227 -10.79 -0.77 8.73
N PHE A 228 -11.16 0.24 7.94
CA PHE A 228 -12.43 0.95 8.12
C PHE A 228 -13.64 0.01 8.01
N LEU A 229 -13.60 -0.96 7.08
CA LEU A 229 -14.62 -2.01 7.00
C LEU A 229 -14.55 -2.88 8.24
N PHE A 230 -13.35 -3.30 8.63
CA PHE A 230 -13.17 -4.20 9.76
C PHE A 230 -13.72 -3.61 11.06
N GLU A 231 -13.38 -2.36 11.36
CA GLU A 231 -13.85 -1.67 12.57
C GLU A 231 -15.36 -1.52 12.59
N SER A 232 -15.98 -1.23 11.44
CA SER A 232 -17.43 -1.07 11.40
C SER A 232 -18.16 -2.39 11.49
N LEU A 233 -17.66 -3.42 10.82
CA LEU A 233 -18.22 -4.77 10.87
C LEU A 233 -18.04 -5.39 12.26
N SER A 234 -16.88 -5.18 12.91
CA SER A 234 -16.60 -5.76 14.23
C SER A 234 -17.55 -5.25 15.31
N LYS A 235 -17.93 -3.96 15.23
CA LYS A 235 -18.93 -3.35 16.12
C LYS A 235 -20.32 -3.99 16.00
N HIS A 236 -20.65 -4.61 14.87
CA HIS A 236 -21.97 -5.21 14.63
C HIS A 236 -21.96 -6.74 14.78
N PHE A 237 -20.85 -7.38 14.40
CA PHE A 237 -20.78 -8.83 14.24
C PHE A 237 -19.73 -9.50 15.13
N GLY A 238 -18.99 -8.75 15.95
CA GLY A 238 -17.87 -9.26 16.76
C GLY A 238 -16.52 -9.23 16.02
N LYS A 239 -15.43 -9.52 16.74
CA LYS A 239 -14.05 -9.39 16.21
C LYS A 239 -13.88 -10.17 14.90
N ILE A 240 -13.14 -9.61 13.95
CA ILE A 240 -12.88 -10.28 12.66
C ILE A 240 -11.68 -11.20 12.80
N HIS A 241 -11.83 -12.44 12.35
CA HIS A 241 -10.71 -13.37 12.29
C HIS A 241 -9.74 -12.98 11.16
N VAL A 242 -8.46 -12.81 11.48
CA VAL A 242 -7.38 -12.49 10.52
C VAL A 242 -6.17 -13.39 10.76
N GLU A 243 -5.31 -13.52 9.77
CA GLU A 243 -4.07 -14.28 9.93
C GLU A 243 -3.07 -13.56 10.84
N LYS A 244 -2.37 -14.32 11.70
CA LYS A 244 -1.46 -13.76 12.70
C LYS A 244 -0.32 -12.97 12.06
N ASP A 245 0.45 -13.61 11.18
CA ASP A 245 1.68 -13.04 10.63
C ASP A 245 1.43 -12.00 9.53
N GLU A 246 0.28 -12.10 8.85
CA GLU A 246 -0.07 -11.18 7.77
C GLU A 246 -0.78 -9.91 8.28
N TYR A 247 -1.51 -9.98 9.40
CA TYR A 247 -2.31 -8.85 9.90
C TYR A 247 -2.09 -8.56 11.37
N TYR A 248 -2.35 -9.54 12.22
CA TYR A 248 -2.49 -9.29 13.66
C TYR A 248 -1.19 -8.75 14.26
N ASN A 249 -0.04 -9.26 13.81
CA ASN A 249 1.26 -8.78 14.27
C ASN A 249 1.47 -7.28 14.02
N PHE A 250 0.80 -6.68 13.02
CA PHE A 250 0.81 -5.24 12.78
C PHE A 250 -0.31 -4.52 13.55
N TYR A 251 -1.53 -5.05 13.49
CA TYR A 251 -2.72 -4.42 14.06
C TYR A 251 -2.74 -4.39 15.59
N GLN A 252 -2.09 -5.34 16.27
CA GLN A 252 -2.04 -5.38 17.73
C GLN A 252 -1.37 -4.14 18.36
N HIS A 253 -0.56 -3.41 17.58
CA HIS A 253 0.10 -2.19 18.02
C HIS A 253 -0.77 -0.93 17.84
N ILE A 254 -1.95 -1.07 17.23
CA ILE A 254 -2.92 0.02 17.05
C ILE A 254 -4.15 -0.33 17.92
N PRO A 255 -4.39 0.39 19.04
CA PRO A 255 -5.42 -0.01 20.01
C PRO A 255 -6.81 -0.28 19.40
N GLN A 256 -7.24 0.58 18.48
CA GLN A 256 -8.53 0.43 17.79
C GLN A 256 -8.59 -0.82 16.92
N LEU A 257 -7.50 -1.22 16.27
CA LEU A 257 -7.44 -2.41 15.43
C LEU A 257 -7.26 -3.68 16.25
N LYS A 258 -6.52 -3.62 17.37
CA LYS A 258 -6.40 -4.72 18.34
C LYS A 258 -7.75 -5.16 18.88
N GLU A 259 -8.68 -4.23 19.10
CA GLU A 259 -10.04 -4.55 19.52
C GLU A 259 -10.97 -4.96 18.37
N THR A 260 -10.55 -4.74 17.13
CA THR A 260 -11.33 -5.03 15.93
C THR A 260 -11.08 -6.43 15.39
N VAL A 261 -9.86 -6.93 15.49
CA VAL A 261 -9.44 -8.21 14.89
C VAL A 261 -8.91 -9.20 15.93
N THR A 262 -8.87 -10.49 15.58
CA THR A 262 -8.22 -11.54 16.39
C THR A 262 -7.60 -12.61 15.48
N PRO A 263 -6.45 -13.21 15.85
CA PRO A 263 -5.91 -14.38 15.18
C PRO A 263 -6.50 -15.69 15.72
N HIS A 264 -7.41 -15.61 16.70
CA HIS A 264 -7.99 -16.77 17.39
C HIS A 264 -9.45 -16.96 16.96
N GLU A 265 -9.72 -18.04 16.24
CA GLU A 265 -11.06 -18.39 15.75
C GLU A 265 -12.12 -18.35 16.86
N LYS A 266 -11.81 -18.88 18.05
CA LYS A 266 -12.74 -18.96 19.19
C LYS A 266 -13.15 -17.60 19.76
N GLU A 267 -12.37 -16.56 19.49
CA GLU A 267 -12.63 -15.19 19.93
C GLU A 267 -13.29 -14.34 18.84
N SER A 268 -13.40 -14.88 17.62
CA SER A 268 -13.93 -14.17 16.47
C SER A 268 -15.45 -14.28 16.36
N GLY A 269 -16.06 -13.28 15.73
CA GLY A 269 -17.43 -13.35 15.21
C GLY A 269 -17.51 -14.21 13.93
N PRO A 270 -18.60 -14.12 13.16
CA PRO A 270 -18.82 -14.98 11.99
C PRO A 270 -17.99 -14.58 10.77
N ILE A 271 -17.14 -13.55 10.86
CA ILE A 271 -16.43 -12.96 9.72
C ILE A 271 -14.95 -13.33 9.76
N HIS A 272 -14.48 -13.97 8.70
CA HIS A 272 -13.08 -14.33 8.50
C HIS A 272 -12.50 -13.62 7.29
N SER A 273 -11.43 -12.86 7.51
CA SER A 273 -10.65 -12.15 6.49
C SER A 273 -9.22 -12.68 6.42
N CYS A 274 -9.09 -13.95 6.05
CA CYS A 274 -7.82 -14.65 5.92
C CYS A 274 -7.21 -14.44 4.53
N PHE A 275 -5.97 -13.95 4.44
CA PHE A 275 -5.32 -13.57 3.18
C PHE A 275 -4.48 -14.71 2.62
N SER A 276 -5.08 -15.55 1.78
CA SER A 276 -4.41 -16.72 1.20
C SER A 276 -3.81 -16.38 -0.17
N TYR A 277 -2.51 -16.06 -0.21
CA TYR A 277 -1.66 -16.39 -1.37
C TYR A 277 -0.97 -17.76 -1.20
N SER A 278 -0.81 -18.20 0.04
CA SER A 278 -0.29 -19.50 0.41
C SER A 278 -1.40 -20.55 0.41
N THR A 279 -1.11 -21.73 -0.14
CA THR A 279 -1.98 -22.92 -0.15
C THR A 279 -2.30 -23.46 1.25
N SER A 280 -1.74 -22.89 2.32
CA SER A 280 -2.20 -23.11 3.69
C SER A 280 -3.43 -22.24 3.96
N SER A 281 -4.62 -22.84 3.99
CA SER A 281 -5.83 -22.14 4.42
C SER A 281 -5.65 -21.64 5.85
N CYS A 282 -5.49 -20.33 6.04
CA CYS A 282 -5.33 -19.73 7.37
C CYS A 282 -6.48 -20.08 8.33
N CYS A 283 -7.65 -20.49 7.83
CA CYS A 283 -8.59 -21.26 8.64
C CYS A 283 -9.32 -22.34 7.81
N ASP A 284 -9.45 -23.54 8.39
CA ASP A 284 -10.18 -24.67 7.80
C ASP A 284 -11.70 -24.45 7.79
N VAL A 285 -12.20 -23.51 8.58
CA VAL A 285 -13.64 -23.27 8.78
C VAL A 285 -14.31 -22.51 7.64
N VAL A 286 -13.59 -21.63 6.91
CA VAL A 286 -14.15 -20.90 5.76
C VAL A 286 -13.68 -21.45 4.41
N LYS A 287 -13.91 -22.74 4.22
CA LYS A 287 -13.69 -23.40 2.91
C LYS A 287 -14.68 -22.86 1.88
N ARG A 288 -14.14 -22.44 0.73
CA ARG A 288 -14.96 -21.94 -0.38
C ARG A 288 -15.81 -23.09 -0.92
N GLY A 289 -17.10 -22.86 -1.12
CA GLY A 289 -18.04 -23.86 -1.62
C GLY A 289 -18.79 -24.61 -0.52
N SER A 290 -18.41 -24.45 0.76
CA SER A 290 -19.19 -24.96 1.88
C SER A 290 -20.56 -24.29 1.94
N ALA A 291 -21.63 -25.08 2.14
CA ALA A 291 -23.02 -24.59 2.14
C ALA A 291 -23.30 -23.51 3.20
N ASN A 292 -22.53 -23.50 4.28
CA ASN A 292 -22.66 -22.55 5.39
C ASN A 292 -21.76 -21.30 5.25
N VAL A 293 -20.95 -21.21 4.19
CA VAL A 293 -20.00 -20.10 4.00
C VAL A 293 -20.43 -19.22 2.85
N ARG A 294 -20.67 -17.94 3.12
CA ARG A 294 -20.87 -16.91 2.08
C ARG A 294 -19.55 -16.19 1.79
N ALA A 295 -19.09 -16.30 0.54
CA ALA A 295 -17.91 -15.58 0.09
C ALA A 295 -18.29 -14.17 -0.37
N ILE A 296 -17.65 -13.16 0.21
CA ILE A 296 -17.86 -11.75 -0.11
C ILE A 296 -16.51 -11.10 -0.46
N LYS A 297 -16.48 -10.29 -1.52
CA LYS A 297 -15.30 -9.52 -1.94
C LYS A 297 -15.65 -8.04 -2.14
N PRO A 298 -15.25 -7.16 -1.21
CA PRO A 298 -15.26 -5.72 -1.45
C PRO A 298 -14.27 -5.38 -2.57
N CYS A 299 -14.74 -4.78 -3.66
CA CYS A 299 -13.86 -4.33 -4.75
C CYS A 299 -14.55 -3.29 -5.63
N ALA A 300 -13.83 -2.24 -6.03
CA ALA A 300 -14.32 -1.25 -6.99
C ALA A 300 -14.06 -1.67 -8.46
N LEU A 301 -12.95 -2.35 -8.73
CA LEU A 301 -12.49 -2.65 -10.10
C LEU A 301 -13.53 -3.40 -10.97
N SER A 302 -14.39 -4.21 -10.35
CA SER A 302 -15.46 -4.95 -11.05
C SER A 302 -16.68 -4.09 -11.42
N PHE A 303 -16.80 -2.91 -10.82
CA PHE A 303 -17.97 -2.05 -10.88
C PHE A 303 -17.72 -0.86 -11.82
N ARG A 304 -17.76 -1.14 -13.12
CA ARG A 304 -17.85 -0.09 -14.13
C ARG A 304 -19.21 0.61 -14.01
N ALA A 305 -19.30 1.87 -14.46
CA ALA A 305 -20.48 2.72 -14.39
C ALA A 305 -21.75 2.00 -14.90
N GLU A 306 -21.65 1.31 -16.04
CA GLU A 306 -22.77 0.53 -16.59
C GLU A 306 -23.27 -0.59 -15.65
N LEU A 307 -22.36 -1.29 -14.98
CA LEU A 307 -22.74 -2.37 -14.06
C LEU A 307 -23.37 -1.81 -12.80
N LEU A 308 -22.81 -0.74 -12.23
CA LEU A 308 -23.38 -0.04 -11.07
C LEU A 308 -24.79 0.46 -11.36
N ALA A 309 -25.00 1.09 -12.52
CA ALA A 309 -26.31 1.57 -12.93
C ALA A 309 -27.33 0.43 -13.10
N LYS A 310 -26.90 -0.74 -13.58
CA LYS A 310 -27.79 -1.89 -13.85
C LYS A 310 -28.07 -2.76 -12.63
N GLN A 311 -27.08 -2.97 -11.75
CA GLN A 311 -27.15 -3.98 -10.68
C GLN A 311 -26.94 -3.41 -9.28
N GLY A 312 -26.64 -2.11 -9.15
CA GLY A 312 -26.41 -1.45 -7.87
C GLY A 312 -25.10 -1.88 -7.20
N ASN A 313 -25.08 -1.80 -5.87
CA ASN A 313 -23.85 -1.89 -5.06
C ASN A 313 -23.37 -3.33 -4.82
N VAL A 314 -24.18 -4.33 -5.13
CA VAL A 314 -23.91 -5.75 -4.85
C VAL A 314 -24.20 -6.59 -6.08
N VAL A 315 -23.22 -7.38 -6.51
CA VAL A 315 -23.37 -8.31 -7.63
C VAL A 315 -22.88 -9.69 -7.24
N ARG A 316 -23.51 -10.76 -7.76
CA ARG A 316 -23.06 -12.13 -7.53
C ARG A 316 -22.37 -12.65 -8.77
N ASP A 317 -21.11 -13.08 -8.65
CA ASP A 317 -20.37 -13.67 -9.77
C ASP A 317 -20.81 -15.12 -10.05
N ASN A 318 -20.45 -15.64 -11.23
CA ASN A 318 -20.80 -16.99 -11.67
C ASN A 318 -20.24 -18.10 -10.78
N ARG A 319 -19.30 -17.79 -9.87
CA ARG A 319 -18.72 -18.71 -8.90
C ARG A 319 -19.35 -18.56 -7.51
N GLY A 320 -20.48 -17.85 -7.43
CA GLY A 320 -21.25 -17.61 -6.22
C GLY A 320 -20.65 -16.61 -5.24
N VAL A 321 -19.61 -15.85 -5.62
CA VAL A 321 -19.01 -14.82 -4.77
C VAL A 321 -19.82 -13.53 -4.90
N PHE A 322 -20.25 -12.98 -3.77
CA PHE A 322 -20.85 -11.66 -3.74
C PHE A 322 -19.76 -10.60 -3.78
N LYS A 323 -19.77 -9.74 -4.78
CA LYS A 323 -18.93 -8.56 -4.84
C LYS A 323 -19.74 -7.38 -4.32
N VAL A 324 -19.11 -6.56 -3.49
CA VAL A 324 -19.69 -5.30 -3.01
C VAL A 324 -18.77 -4.19 -3.48
N VAL A 325 -19.34 -3.13 -4.07
CA VAL A 325 -18.54 -1.97 -4.48
C VAL A 325 -17.94 -1.34 -3.23
N TYR A 326 -16.61 -1.21 -3.21
CA TYR A 326 -15.87 -0.53 -2.16
C TYR A 326 -14.53 -0.11 -2.75
N SER A 327 -14.26 1.19 -2.71
CA SER A 327 -13.03 1.76 -3.24
C SER A 327 -12.15 2.35 -2.13
N CYS A 328 -10.84 2.14 -2.26
CA CYS A 328 -9.81 2.88 -1.52
C CYS A 328 -9.13 3.95 -2.39
N HIS A 329 -9.61 4.15 -3.61
CA HIS A 329 -9.15 5.19 -4.52
C HIS A 329 -10.31 6.08 -4.94
N SER A 330 -10.04 7.34 -5.28
CA SER A 330 -11.04 8.24 -5.84
C SER A 330 -11.53 7.75 -7.21
N SER A 331 -12.82 7.94 -7.47
CA SER A 331 -13.50 7.77 -8.76
C SER A 331 -13.13 8.86 -9.75
N TYR A 332 -13.55 8.72 -11.01
CA TYR A 332 -13.26 9.70 -12.05
C TYR A 332 -13.80 11.10 -11.69
N SER A 333 -15.06 11.22 -11.26
CA SER A 333 -15.64 12.52 -10.90
C SER A 333 -14.99 13.12 -9.65
N GLU A 334 -14.62 12.29 -8.66
CA GLU A 334 -13.87 12.75 -7.48
C GLU A 334 -12.51 13.32 -7.86
N ILE A 335 -11.75 12.62 -8.72
CA ILE A 335 -10.44 13.09 -9.21
C ILE A 335 -10.60 14.38 -10.04
N LYS A 336 -11.57 14.44 -10.94
CA LYS A 336 -11.84 15.63 -11.76
C LYS A 336 -12.11 16.85 -10.87
N GLY A 337 -13.05 16.73 -9.92
CA GLY A 337 -13.35 17.82 -9.00
C GLY A 337 -12.16 18.26 -8.14
N ILE A 338 -11.24 17.34 -7.81
CA ILE A 338 -10.00 17.68 -7.10
C ILE A 338 -9.05 18.45 -8.00
N LEU A 339 -8.87 18.04 -9.25
CA LEU A 339 -8.02 18.77 -10.19
C LEU A 339 -8.58 20.17 -10.50
N ASP A 340 -9.90 20.28 -10.68
CA ASP A 340 -10.58 21.57 -10.86
C ASP A 340 -10.34 22.50 -9.65
N TYR A 341 -10.37 21.95 -8.43
CA TYR A 341 -10.10 22.72 -7.21
C TYR A 341 -8.62 23.12 -7.07
N LEU A 342 -7.71 22.16 -7.23
CA LEU A 342 -6.28 22.34 -7.06
C LEU A 342 -5.65 23.18 -8.16
N ASN A 343 -6.24 23.18 -9.36
CA ASN A 343 -5.75 23.84 -10.58
C ASN A 343 -4.21 23.88 -10.67
N PRO A 344 -3.53 22.71 -10.70
CA PRO A 344 -2.07 22.67 -10.73
C PRO A 344 -1.54 23.00 -12.12
N ARG A 345 -0.31 23.54 -12.20
CA ARG A 345 0.32 23.85 -13.50
C ARG A 345 0.64 22.58 -14.30
N LYS A 346 0.95 21.48 -13.62
CA LYS A 346 1.29 20.19 -14.23
C LYS A 346 0.77 19.02 -13.42
N VAL A 347 0.40 17.93 -14.11
CA VAL A 347 -0.01 16.67 -13.48
C VAL A 347 0.83 15.50 -14.03
N HIS A 348 1.33 14.67 -13.12
CA HIS A 348 2.02 13.42 -13.42
C HIS A 348 1.23 12.25 -12.83
N PHE A 349 1.04 11.19 -13.60
CA PHE A 349 0.28 10.02 -13.15
C PHE A 349 1.19 8.98 -12.46
N ILE A 350 0.78 8.51 -11.29
CA ILE A 350 1.55 7.54 -10.49
C ILE A 350 1.27 6.09 -10.91
N THR A 351 0.11 5.80 -11.51
CA THR A 351 -0.36 4.44 -11.82
C THR A 351 -0.48 4.17 -13.32
N SER A 352 -0.35 2.89 -13.72
CA SER A 352 -0.28 2.47 -15.12
C SER A 352 -1.60 2.43 -15.88
N THR A 353 -2.72 2.75 -15.24
CA THR A 353 -4.02 2.57 -15.88
C THR A 353 -4.17 3.39 -17.15
N GLN A 354 -3.40 4.48 -17.30
CA GLN A 354 -3.13 5.22 -18.55
C GLN A 354 -1.77 5.93 -18.44
N SER A 355 -0.68 5.39 -19.00
CA SER A 355 0.62 6.07 -19.05
C SER A 355 0.64 7.12 -20.16
N LYS A 356 0.22 8.36 -19.89
CA LYS A 356 0.43 9.54 -20.74
C LYS A 356 0.61 10.78 -19.84
N GLU A 357 1.53 11.68 -20.20
CA GLU A 357 1.68 12.99 -19.56
C GLU A 357 0.61 13.95 -20.09
N TYR A 358 0.05 14.81 -19.25
CA TYR A 358 -1.02 15.74 -19.64
C TYR A 358 -0.70 17.16 -19.12
N LYS A 359 -0.84 18.18 -19.98
CA LYS A 359 -0.82 19.60 -19.61
C LYS A 359 -2.25 20.06 -19.34
N TYR A 360 -2.49 20.72 -18.22
CA TYR A 360 -3.79 21.30 -17.88
C TYR A 360 -3.84 22.73 -18.41
N ASN A 361 -4.74 23.04 -19.35
CA ASN A 361 -4.92 24.38 -19.91
C ASN A 361 -6.31 24.94 -19.54
N ASP A 362 -6.34 26.20 -19.10
CA ASP A 362 -7.50 26.92 -18.55
C ASP A 362 -8.66 27.19 -19.54
N SER A 363 -8.55 26.84 -20.83
CA SER A 363 -9.46 27.38 -21.86
C SER A 363 -10.58 26.46 -22.35
N GLU A 364 -10.59 25.18 -22.01
CA GLU A 364 -11.70 24.25 -22.26
C GLU A 364 -11.45 23.04 -21.35
N SER A 365 -12.49 22.47 -20.75
CA SER A 365 -12.40 21.38 -19.76
C SER A 365 -11.90 20.03 -20.33
N ASP A 366 -11.14 20.08 -21.43
CA ASP A 366 -10.73 18.97 -22.25
C ASP A 366 -9.20 18.85 -22.25
N ILE A 367 -8.75 17.65 -21.90
CA ILE A 367 -7.35 17.28 -21.78
C ILE A 367 -6.83 16.98 -23.18
N GLU A 368 -5.98 17.84 -23.73
CA GLU A 368 -5.37 17.62 -25.04
C GLU A 368 -4.12 16.71 -24.96
N GLU A 369 -4.04 15.78 -25.90
CA GLU A 369 -3.03 14.73 -26.05
C GLU A 369 -1.81 15.24 -26.84
N GLU A 370 -0.59 15.23 -26.28
CA GLU A 370 0.64 15.45 -27.06
C GLU A 370 1.19 14.11 -27.60
N ASN A 371 1.34 14.02 -28.92
CA ASN A 371 2.03 12.90 -29.59
C ASN A 371 3.56 13.05 -29.44
N SER A 372 4.20 12.06 -28.81
CA SER A 372 5.65 11.88 -28.82
C SER A 372 6.01 10.64 -29.67
N PRO A 373 7.10 10.65 -30.47
CA PRO A 373 7.29 9.70 -31.56
C PRO A 373 7.48 8.25 -31.09
N ASP A 374 6.73 7.36 -31.73
CA ASP A 374 6.71 5.91 -31.55
C ASP A 374 8.10 5.27 -31.36
N LEU A 375 8.31 4.64 -30.19
CA LEU A 375 9.23 3.52 -30.07
C LEU A 375 8.47 2.22 -30.35
N ALA A 376 8.44 1.83 -31.62
CA ALA A 376 7.89 0.55 -32.05
C ALA A 376 8.58 -0.64 -31.33
N PRO A 377 7.83 -1.69 -30.93
CA PRO A 377 8.42 -2.88 -30.32
C PRO A 377 9.29 -3.64 -31.34
N LYS A 378 10.60 -3.73 -31.06
CA LYS A 378 11.53 -4.58 -31.83
C LYS A 378 11.11 -6.05 -31.70
N LYS A 379 10.71 -6.65 -32.83
CA LYS A 379 10.52 -8.10 -32.99
C LYS A 379 11.83 -8.83 -32.72
N PHE A 380 11.90 -9.62 -31.65
CA PHE A 380 12.91 -10.67 -31.53
C PHE A 380 12.51 -11.85 -32.41
N LYS A 381 13.24 -12.06 -33.51
CA LYS A 381 13.25 -13.33 -34.25
C LYS A 381 14.29 -14.25 -33.60
N GLY A 382 13.85 -15.38 -33.07
CA GLY A 382 14.71 -16.49 -32.65
C GLY A 382 14.00 -17.80 -32.96
N ASN A 383 14.45 -18.47 -34.03
CA ASN A 383 14.03 -19.84 -34.39
C ASN A 383 14.51 -20.82 -33.32
N CYS A 384 13.62 -21.68 -32.83
CA CYS A 384 13.97 -23.02 -32.34
C CYS A 384 12.76 -23.96 -32.49
N SER A 385 12.89 -24.89 -33.43
CA SER A 385 12.01 -26.03 -33.67
C SER A 385 12.26 -27.16 -32.66
N GLY A 386 11.20 -27.76 -32.11
CA GLY A 386 11.28 -29.06 -31.42
C GLY A 386 10.27 -29.21 -30.26
N PRO A 387 9.49 -30.31 -30.16
CA PRO A 387 8.39 -30.43 -29.21
C PRO A 387 8.84 -31.12 -27.92
N THR A 388 8.46 -30.58 -26.75
CA THR A 388 8.64 -31.34 -25.49
C THR A 388 7.47 -31.16 -24.53
N LYS A 389 6.91 -32.32 -24.17
CA LYS A 389 5.75 -32.60 -23.33
C LYS A 389 5.82 -31.89 -21.96
N LEU A 390 4.68 -31.32 -21.53
CA LEU A 390 4.43 -31.01 -20.13
C LEU A 390 4.47 -32.30 -19.29
N ARG A 391 5.37 -32.36 -18.30
CA ARG A 391 5.26 -33.29 -17.17
C ARG A 391 4.78 -32.53 -15.94
N LEU A 392 3.65 -32.97 -15.41
CA LEU A 392 3.15 -32.68 -14.07
C LEU A 392 4.16 -33.22 -13.05
N PHE A 393 4.57 -32.40 -12.08
CA PHE A 393 5.39 -32.84 -10.95
C PHE A 393 4.49 -33.32 -9.80
N GLN A 394 4.75 -34.57 -9.38
CA GLN A 394 4.24 -35.18 -8.14
C GLN A 394 5.06 -34.71 -6.92
N PRO A 395 4.50 -34.81 -5.69
CA PRO A 395 5.19 -34.41 -4.47
C PRO A 395 6.27 -35.42 -4.08
N VAL A 396 7.41 -34.95 -3.58
CA VAL A 396 8.53 -35.79 -3.12
C VAL A 396 8.41 -36.01 -1.61
N GLU A 397 8.44 -37.28 -1.21
CA GLU A 397 8.44 -37.78 0.16
C GLU A 397 9.75 -37.47 0.90
N CYS A 398 9.62 -37.29 2.22
CA CYS A 398 10.71 -37.24 3.18
C CYS A 398 11.46 -38.58 3.22
N VAL A 399 12.79 -38.52 3.29
CA VAL A 399 13.64 -39.67 3.60
C VAL A 399 14.58 -39.29 4.73
N ASP A 400 14.37 -39.94 5.88
CA ASP A 400 15.33 -40.04 6.98
C ASP A 400 16.57 -40.83 6.52
N ASN A 401 17.76 -40.41 6.94
CA ASN A 401 18.85 -41.36 7.18
C ASN A 401 19.88 -40.80 8.19
N LEU A 402 20.15 -41.65 9.18
CA LEU A 402 21.11 -41.54 10.27
C LEU A 402 22.48 -42.12 9.88
N SER A 403 23.47 -41.86 10.76
CA SER A 403 24.83 -42.45 10.92
C SER A 403 25.98 -41.74 10.17
N SER A 404 27.19 -41.55 10.70
CA SER A 404 27.83 -41.73 12.03
C SER A 404 29.29 -41.23 11.96
N CYS A 405 29.97 -41.17 13.13
CA CYS A 405 31.43 -41.06 13.41
C CYS A 405 32.01 -39.63 13.52
N SER A 406 32.24 -39.10 14.75
CA SER A 406 33.39 -39.28 15.69
C SER A 406 34.57 -38.36 15.31
N GLU A 407 35.27 -37.61 16.16
CA GLU A 407 35.61 -37.74 17.59
C GLU A 407 36.41 -36.49 18.04
N LYS A 408 36.55 -36.30 19.38
CA LYS A 408 37.53 -35.45 20.14
C LYS A 408 37.22 -33.94 20.27
N GLU A 409 37.43 -33.25 21.39
CA GLU A 409 37.97 -33.56 22.72
C GLU A 409 37.52 -32.47 23.73
N GLU A 410 37.67 -32.82 25.01
CA GLU A 410 37.37 -32.18 26.31
C GLU A 410 37.55 -30.66 26.53
N SER A 411 36.71 -30.06 27.38
CA SER A 411 37.12 -29.69 28.76
C SER A 411 35.99 -29.06 29.62
N SER A 412 35.97 -29.50 30.90
CA SER A 412 35.47 -28.95 32.17
C SER A 412 34.48 -27.75 32.15
N SER A 413 33.42 -27.70 32.96
CA SER A 413 33.45 -27.82 34.43
C SER A 413 32.01 -27.83 35.00
N GLN A 414 31.75 -28.70 35.97
CA GLN A 414 30.67 -28.58 36.96
C GLN A 414 31.27 -27.89 38.21
N GLU A 415 30.52 -27.02 38.88
CA GLU A 415 30.10 -27.27 40.26
C GLU A 415 29.14 -26.20 40.81
N LEU A 416 28.30 -26.69 41.71
CA LEU A 416 27.21 -26.05 42.42
C LEU A 416 27.67 -25.41 43.74
N SER A 417 26.79 -24.53 44.24
CA SER A 417 26.42 -24.33 45.65
C SER A 417 27.19 -23.33 46.53
N GLN A 418 26.43 -22.31 46.93
CA GLN A 418 26.13 -21.85 48.30
C GLN A 418 27.28 -21.61 49.30
N ASN A 419 27.44 -20.34 49.71
CA ASN A 419 27.27 -19.82 51.08
C ASN A 419 27.82 -18.38 51.15
N SER A 420 26.99 -17.35 51.40
CA SER A 420 26.50 -16.83 52.70
C SER A 420 27.41 -15.73 53.26
N LEU A 421 26.87 -14.97 54.23
CA LEU A 421 27.42 -13.83 54.98
C LEU A 421 27.08 -12.47 54.34
N SER A 422 26.48 -11.51 55.05
CA SER A 422 26.39 -11.27 56.50
C SER A 422 25.24 -10.32 56.82
#